data_AF-A0A919KAP3-F1
#
_entry.id   AF-A0A919KAP3-F1
#
_cell.length_a   1.000
_cell.length_b   1.000
_cell.length_c   1.000
_cell.angle_alpha   90.00
_cell.angle_beta   90.00
_cell.angle_gamma   90.00
#
_symmetry.space_group_name_H-M   'P 1'
#
loop_
_entity.id
_entity.type
_entity.pdbx_description
1 polymer ?
#
loop_
_entity_poly.entity_id
_entity_poly.type
_entity_poly.pdbx_seq_one_letter_code
_entity_poly.pdbx_strand_id
1 'polypeptide(L)'
;MTDSPTTPTGRRPLPLAGVTALAQAEYERVRPKLDETVVKIRAELAAGASDFEAVADVWLSLHVQQEKSETLLLAAIAIVQVAKVPHPQPLTDPDSQP
;
A
#
# COMPACT_ATOMS: atom_id res chain seq x y z
N MET A 1 45.75 -13.34 22.57
CA MET A 1 44.40 -13.69 23.07
C MET A 1 43.52 -12.48 22.84
N THR A 2 42.79 -12.51 21.72
CA THR A 2 41.66 -11.61 21.44
C THR A 2 40.46 -12.09 22.24
N ASP A 3 39.73 -11.17 22.84
CA ASP A 3 38.26 -11.11 22.80
C ASP A 3 37.78 -10.08 23.84
N SER A 4 37.47 -8.88 23.37
CA SER A 4 36.53 -8.00 24.06
C SER A 4 35.16 -8.26 23.43
N PRO A 5 34.15 -8.72 24.19
CA PRO A 5 32.82 -8.86 23.63
C PRO A 5 32.29 -7.46 23.32
N THR A 6 32.12 -7.18 22.03
CA THR A 6 31.40 -5.98 21.58
C THR A 6 29.95 -6.16 22.01
N THR A 7 29.55 -5.41 23.03
CA THR A 7 28.17 -5.33 23.52
C THR A 7 27.24 -5.12 22.33
N PRO A 8 26.15 -5.90 22.18
CA PRO A 8 25.18 -5.64 21.13
C PRO A 8 24.64 -4.23 21.35
N THR A 9 24.67 -3.42 20.29
CA THR A 9 23.98 -2.13 20.22
C THR A 9 22.49 -2.43 20.36
N GLY A 10 22.05 -2.52 21.62
CA GLY A 10 20.65 -2.65 21.97
C GLY A 10 19.92 -1.43 21.45
N ARG A 11 19.30 -1.56 20.28
CA ARG A 11 18.21 -0.66 19.89
C ARG A 11 17.19 -0.76 21.01
N ARG A 12 17.14 0.28 21.85
CA ARG A 12 16.08 0.44 22.83
C ARG A 12 14.77 0.30 22.06
N PRO A 13 13.88 -0.65 22.40
CA PRO A 13 12.57 -0.71 21.77
C PRO A 13 11.90 0.64 22.01
N LEU A 14 11.66 1.40 20.95
CA LEU A 14 10.74 2.52 21.04
C LEU A 14 9.41 1.94 21.54
N PRO A 15 8.72 2.58 22.50
CA PRO A 15 7.44 2.06 22.98
C PRO A 15 6.50 1.94 21.77
N LEU A 16 6.27 0.69 21.34
CA LEU A 16 5.60 0.35 20.08
C LEU A 16 4.22 1.02 19.97
N ALA A 17 3.56 1.25 21.10
CA ALA A 17 2.28 1.95 21.20
C ALA A 17 2.28 3.31 20.49
N GLY A 18 3.34 4.12 20.64
CA GLY A 18 3.41 5.45 20.01
C GLY A 18 3.61 5.38 18.49
N VAL A 19 4.43 4.45 18.03
CA VAL A 19 4.71 4.26 16.59
C VAL A 19 3.50 3.64 15.88
N THR A 20 2.85 2.66 16.50
CA THR A 20 1.62 2.05 15.97
C THR A 20 0.48 3.06 15.90
N ALA A 21 0.31 3.92 16.91
CA ALA A 21 -0.71 4.97 16.89
C ALA A 21 -0.49 5.98 15.77
N LEU A 22 0.76 6.42 15.55
CA LEU A 22 1.12 7.29 14.43
C LEU A 22 0.89 6.61 13.06
N ALA A 23 1.30 5.35 12.92
CA ALA A 23 1.08 4.59 11.69
C ALA A 23 -0.41 4.40 11.41
N GLN A 24 -1.24 4.14 12.42
CA GLN A 24 -2.69 4.04 12.28
C GLN A 24 -3.30 5.38 11.85
N ALA A 25 -2.92 6.48 12.51
CA ALA A 25 -3.43 7.81 12.16
C ALA A 25 -3.11 8.16 10.70
N GLU A 26 -1.88 7.86 10.26
CA GLU A 26 -1.50 8.10 8.87
C GLU A 26 -2.16 7.15 7.88
N TYR A 27 -2.34 5.89 8.25
CA TYR A 27 -3.13 4.95 7.46
C TYR A 27 -4.55 5.48 7.23
N GLU A 28 -5.28 5.83 8.30
CA GLU A 28 -6.66 6.34 8.18
C GLU A 28 -6.73 7.65 7.39
N ARG A 29 -5.72 8.52 7.51
CA ARG A 29 -5.64 9.76 6.74
C ARG A 29 -5.49 9.52 5.23
N VAL A 30 -4.68 8.53 4.82
CA VAL A 30 -4.39 8.27 3.40
C VAL A 30 -5.32 7.23 2.77
N ARG A 31 -6.00 6.42 3.59
CA ARG A 31 -6.86 5.32 3.16
C ARG A 31 -7.88 5.70 2.09
N PRO A 32 -8.64 6.82 2.17
CA PRO A 32 -9.61 7.17 1.13
C PRO A 32 -8.97 7.35 -0.25
N LYS A 33 -7.81 8.03 -0.31
CA LYS A 33 -7.07 8.24 -1.56
C LYS A 33 -6.51 6.92 -2.10
N LEU A 34 -6.09 6.03 -1.22
CA LEU A 34 -5.63 4.69 -1.59
C LEU A 34 -6.78 3.87 -2.19
N ASP A 35 -7.96 3.87 -1.56
CA ASP A 35 -9.14 3.14 -2.02
C ASP A 35 -9.58 3.62 -3.41
N GLU A 36 -9.64 4.94 -3.64
CA GLU A 36 -9.91 5.53 -4.96
C GLU A 36 -8.88 5.12 -6.02
N THR A 37 -7.60 5.14 -5.66
CA THR A 37 -6.52 4.72 -6.56
C THR A 37 -6.69 3.25 -6.95
N VAL A 38 -6.97 2.37 -5.98
CA VAL A 38 -7.18 0.94 -6.23
C VAL A 38 -8.37 0.69 -7.16
N VAL A 39 -9.49 1.43 -6.99
CA VAL A 39 -10.66 1.33 -7.88
C VAL A 39 -10.31 1.73 -9.30
N LYS A 40 -9.57 2.83 -9.48
CA LYS A 40 -9.11 3.27 -10.81
C LYS A 40 -8.24 2.20 -11.50
N ILE A 41 -7.25 1.66 -10.79
CA ILE A 41 -6.36 0.63 -11.34
C ILE A 41 -7.12 -0.65 -11.69
N ARG A 42 -8.13 -1.04 -10.90
CA ARG A 42 -9.02 -2.16 -11.27
C ARG A 42 -9.73 -1.93 -12.60
N ALA A 43 -10.23 -0.71 -12.83
CA ALA A 43 -10.89 -0.38 -14.09
C ALA A 43 -9.92 -0.42 -15.28
N GLU A 44 -8.68 0.07 -15.11
CA GLU A 44 -7.63 0.01 -16.14
C GLU A 44 -7.25 -1.43 -16.48
N LEU A 45 -7.01 -2.28 -15.48
CA LEU A 45 -6.71 -3.70 -15.67
C LEU A 45 -7.89 -4.43 -16.35
N ALA A 46 -9.13 -4.12 -15.95
CA ALA A 46 -10.33 -4.68 -16.58
C ALA A 46 -10.50 -4.22 -18.04
N ALA A 47 -10.01 -3.02 -18.38
CA ALA A 47 -9.98 -2.50 -19.74
C ALA A 47 -8.83 -3.07 -20.59
N GLY A 48 -7.99 -3.94 -20.02
CA GLY A 48 -6.91 -4.63 -20.73
C GLY A 48 -5.53 -4.00 -20.59
N ALA A 49 -5.35 -3.03 -19.69
CA ALA A 49 -4.02 -2.53 -19.36
C ALA A 49 -3.14 -3.67 -18.81
N SER A 50 -1.88 -3.69 -19.20
CA SER A 50 -0.89 -4.62 -18.64
C SER A 50 -0.51 -4.23 -17.22
N ASP A 51 -0.02 -5.21 -16.45
CA ASP A 51 0.53 -4.98 -15.11
C ASP A 51 1.61 -3.88 -15.11
N PHE A 52 2.43 -3.81 -16.17
CA PHE A 52 3.50 -2.81 -16.29
C PHE A 52 2.93 -1.40 -16.51
N GLU A 53 1.95 -1.24 -17.40
CA GLU A 53 1.30 0.05 -17.65
C GLU A 53 0.63 0.59 -16.40
N ALA A 54 -0.13 -0.26 -15.69
CA ALA A 54 -0.76 0.11 -14.42
C ALA A 54 0.26 0.53 -13.35
N VAL A 55 1.40 -0.17 -13.23
CA VAL A 55 2.47 0.22 -12.30
C VAL A 55 3.09 1.55 -12.70
N ALA A 56 3.35 1.77 -13.99
CA ALA A 56 3.92 3.01 -14.49
C ALA A 56 3.00 4.21 -14.22
N ASP A 57 1.70 4.05 -14.42
CA ASP A 57 0.71 5.12 -14.18
C ASP A 57 0.59 5.47 -12.70
N VAL A 58 0.58 4.48 -11.80
CA VAL A 58 0.61 4.73 -10.35
C VAL A 58 1.93 5.39 -9.96
N TRP A 59 3.07 4.87 -10.45
CA TRP A 59 4.38 5.42 -10.14
C TRP A 59 4.49 6.88 -10.57
N LEU A 60 4.10 7.23 -11.79
CA LEU A 60 4.06 8.62 -12.29
C LEU A 60 3.17 9.50 -11.42
N SER A 61 1.98 9.02 -11.06
CA SER A 61 1.04 9.77 -10.21
C SER A 61 1.59 10.06 -8.81
N LEU A 62 2.42 9.16 -8.27
CA LEU A 62 3.11 9.35 -6.99
C LEU A 62 4.38 10.20 -7.13
N HIS A 63 5.12 10.04 -8.23
CA HIS A 63 6.42 10.68 -8.49
C HIS A 63 6.28 12.18 -8.72
N VAL A 64 5.15 12.63 -9.29
CA VAL A 64 4.81 14.06 -9.41
C VAL A 64 4.77 14.76 -8.03
N GLN A 65 4.74 14.01 -6.92
CA GLN A 65 4.66 14.58 -5.58
C GLN A 65 5.96 14.53 -4.75
N GLN A 66 6.98 13.70 -5.03
CA GLN A 66 8.23 13.61 -4.22
C GLN A 66 9.48 12.99 -4.94
N GLU A 67 10.68 13.32 -4.46
CA GLU A 67 12.01 12.98 -5.05
C GLU A 67 12.52 11.52 -4.88
N LYS A 68 11.83 10.61 -4.17
CA LYS A 68 12.36 9.25 -3.90
C LYS A 68 11.79 8.19 -4.85
N SER A 69 12.49 7.92 -5.95
CA SER A 69 12.03 7.04 -7.04
C SER A 69 11.72 5.58 -6.64
N GLU A 70 12.59 4.93 -5.84
CA GLU A 70 12.52 3.47 -5.60
C GLU A 70 11.36 3.06 -4.66
N THR A 71 11.18 3.79 -3.55
CA THR A 71 10.07 3.51 -2.60
C THR A 71 8.71 3.74 -3.26
N LEU A 72 8.63 4.73 -4.15
CA LEU A 72 7.42 5.00 -4.91
C LEU A 72 7.12 3.89 -5.93
N LEU A 73 8.15 3.30 -6.55
CA LEU A 73 7.96 2.16 -7.46
C LEU A 73 7.47 0.93 -6.70
N LEU A 74 8.04 0.64 -5.52
CA LEU A 74 7.56 -0.45 -4.66
C LEU A 74 6.11 -0.22 -4.20
N ALA A 75 5.76 1.02 -3.84
CA ALA A 75 4.39 1.37 -3.50
C ALA A 75 3.43 1.18 -4.69
N ALA A 76 3.84 1.58 -5.90
CA ALA A 76 3.06 1.39 -7.12
C ALA A 76 2.80 -0.09 -7.41
N ILE A 77 3.83 -0.93 -7.30
CA ILE A 77 3.69 -2.39 -7.43
C ILE A 77 2.69 -2.93 -6.41
N ALA A 78 2.82 -2.54 -5.13
CA ALA A 78 1.92 -3.01 -4.08
C ALA A 78 0.46 -2.64 -4.34
N ILE A 79 0.20 -1.41 -4.79
CA ILE A 79 -1.16 -0.93 -5.15
C ILE A 79 -1.76 -1.77 -6.27
N VAL A 80 -0.99 -2.06 -7.33
CA VAL A 80 -1.45 -2.91 -8.44
C VAL A 80 -1.73 -4.33 -7.97
N GLN A 81 -0.89 -4.91 -7.10
CA GLN A 81 -1.16 -6.24 -6.54
C GLN A 81 -2.45 -6.27 -5.70
N VAL A 82 -2.71 -5.24 -4.89
CA VAL A 82 -3.97 -5.11 -4.14
C VAL A 82 -5.17 -4.98 -5.08
N ALA A 83 -5.04 -4.22 -6.16
CA ALA A 83 -6.11 -4.05 -7.15
C ALA A 83 -6.51 -5.38 -7.81
N LYS A 84 -5.55 -6.28 -8.04
CA LYS A 84 -5.78 -7.61 -8.61
C LYS A 84 -6.51 -8.58 -7.68
N VAL A 85 -6.54 -8.33 -6.36
CA VAL A 85 -7.30 -9.17 -5.43
C VAL A 85 -8.80 -8.94 -5.66
N PRO A 86 -9.59 -10.00 -5.95
CA PRO A 86 -11.03 -9.89 -6.11
C PRO A 86 -11.66 -9.24 -4.88
N HIS A 87 -12.46 -8.18 -5.09
CA HIS A 87 -13.25 -7.64 -4.00
C HIS A 87 -14.36 -8.65 -3.68
N PRO A 88 -14.52 -9.09 -2.42
CA PRO A 88 -15.70 -9.87 -2.06
C PRO A 88 -16.93 -8.98 -2.35
N GLN A 89 -17.74 -9.39 -3.33
CA GLN A 89 -19.02 -8.73 -3.55
C GLN A 89 -19.86 -8.89 -2.28
N PRO A 90 -20.53 -7.82 -1.81
CA PRO A 90 -21.57 -7.99 -0.81
C PRO A 90 -22.56 -9.00 -1.38
N LEU A 91 -22.82 -10.09 -0.64
CA LEU A 91 -23.89 -11.04 -0.96
C LEU A 91 -25.17 -10.21 -1.11
N THR A 92 -25.60 -10.01 -2.35
CA THR A 92 -26.88 -9.40 -2.64
C THR A 92 -27.89 -10.50 -2.40
N ASP A 93 -28.61 -10.44 -1.28
CA ASP A 93 -29.66 -11.43 -0.98
C ASP A 93 -30.65 -11.44 -2.17
N PRO A 94 -30.81 -12.56 -2.88
CA PRO A 94 -31.71 -12.65 -4.02
C PRO A 94 -33.19 -12.54 -3.64
N ASP A 95 -33.53 -12.49 -2.34
CA ASP A 95 -34.90 -12.48 -1.83
C ASP A 95 -35.45 -11.09 -1.49
N SER A 96 -34.76 -10.00 -1.84
CA SER A 96 -35.29 -8.63 -1.71
C SER A 96 -35.94 -8.14 -3.01
N GLN A 97 -37.06 -8.74 -3.40
CA GLN A 97 -38.04 -8.08 -4.29
C GLN A 97 -39.40 -8.00 -3.59
N PRO A 98 -40.14 -6.88 -3.77
CA PRO A 98 -41.42 -6.62 -3.11
C PRO A 98 -42.56 -7.55 -3.54
#